data_AF-A0A7V0WDZ5-F1
#
_entry.id   AF-A0A7V0WDZ5-F1
#
_cell.length_a   1.000
_cell.length_b   1.000
_cell.length_c   1.000
_cell.angle_alpha   90.00
_cell.angle_beta   90.00
_cell.angle_gamma   90.00
#
_symmetry.space_group_name_H-M   'P 1'
#
loop_
_entity.id
_entity.type
_entity.pdbx_description
1 polymer ?
#
loop_
_entity_poly.entity_id
_entity_poly.type
_entity_poly.pdbx_seq_one_letter_code
_entity_poly.pdbx_strand_id
1 'polypeptide(L)'
;MDKLTDKKNNGQREQDIKDSIMDKTSKLTGALYRVTALYSDKEPLKWTLRDNAITLYNELMSIMSVSPSGHEKSPQQFEEIIFLISTIIRALDLASLEGFIPEINFDILKKGYMELMALLEGGKNDFISEQKLLLEPELEFGRDGEVSKKTGGEAGKKAKTGAGAGKKSQDYRVNERKAKIMDFLRKNGRKTIKEISSIFEGISEKTIQRYLLDLVKAGELTAKGEKRWRTYGR
;
A
#
# COMPACT_ATOMS: atom_id res chain seq x y z
N MET A 1 -20.64 42.21 -1.63
CA MET A 1 -19.68 41.80 -2.66
C MET A 1 -19.28 40.32 -2.51
N ASP A 2 -20.16 39.42 -2.02
CA ASP A 2 -19.70 38.17 -1.37
C ASP A 2 -20.55 36.91 -1.64
N LYS A 3 -21.19 36.79 -2.81
CA LYS A 3 -21.88 35.53 -3.21
C LYS A 3 -21.25 34.83 -4.42
N LEU A 4 -20.41 35.55 -5.17
CA LEU A 4 -19.74 35.05 -6.37
C LEU A 4 -18.41 34.36 -6.03
N THR A 5 -17.73 34.79 -4.98
CA THR A 5 -16.49 34.23 -4.42
C THR A 5 -16.72 32.85 -3.79
N ASP A 6 -17.76 32.71 -2.95
CA ASP A 6 -18.12 31.43 -2.32
C ASP A 6 -18.56 30.35 -3.32
N LYS A 7 -19.32 30.74 -4.36
CA LYS A 7 -19.80 29.79 -5.38
C LYS A 7 -18.67 29.27 -6.25
N LYS A 8 -17.65 30.09 -6.51
CA LYS A 8 -16.45 29.72 -7.27
C LYS A 8 -15.53 28.80 -6.46
N ASN A 9 -15.39 29.04 -5.15
CA ASN A 9 -14.69 28.14 -4.23
C ASN A 9 -15.36 26.76 -4.10
N ASN A 10 -16.69 26.71 -4.06
CA ASN A 10 -17.41 25.45 -3.95
C ASN A 10 -17.29 24.57 -5.21
N GLY A 11 -17.35 25.19 -6.40
CA GLY A 11 -17.16 24.48 -7.67
C GLY A 11 -15.76 23.91 -7.84
N GLN A 12 -14.73 24.66 -7.43
CA GLN A 12 -13.34 24.16 -7.46
C GLN A 12 -13.16 22.94 -6.53
N ARG A 13 -13.70 23.02 -5.30
CA ARG A 13 -13.62 21.93 -4.33
C ARG A 13 -14.33 20.66 -4.82
N GLU A 14 -15.48 20.80 -5.47
CA GLU A 14 -16.22 19.67 -6.04
C GLU A 14 -15.42 19.00 -7.17
N GLN A 15 -14.75 19.80 -8.01
CA GLN A 15 -13.89 19.30 -9.07
C GLN A 15 -12.66 18.57 -8.51
N ASP A 16 -11.99 19.15 -7.51
CA ASP A 16 -10.81 18.54 -6.87
C ASP A 16 -11.16 17.18 -6.23
N ILE A 17 -12.37 17.04 -5.65
CA ILE A 17 -12.87 15.77 -5.10
C ILE A 17 -13.10 14.75 -6.22
N LYS A 18 -13.73 15.15 -7.33
CA LYS A 18 -13.94 14.26 -8.49
C LYS A 18 -12.60 13.76 -9.04
N ASP A 19 -11.64 14.66 -9.21
CA ASP A 19 -10.31 14.32 -9.72
C ASP A 19 -9.57 13.37 -8.78
N SER A 20 -9.66 13.60 -7.46
CA SER A 20 -9.09 12.71 -6.45
C SER A 20 -9.69 11.29 -6.50
N ILE A 21 -11.01 11.18 -6.67
CA ILE A 21 -11.68 9.88 -6.77
C ILE A 21 -11.27 9.15 -8.06
N MET A 22 -11.20 9.86 -9.19
CA MET A 22 -10.78 9.30 -10.47
C MET A 22 -9.33 8.80 -10.44
N ASP A 23 -8.40 9.57 -9.88
CA ASP A 23 -7.00 9.17 -9.71
C ASP A 23 -6.88 7.94 -8.81
N LYS A 24 -7.57 7.95 -7.66
CA LYS A 24 -7.54 6.85 -6.70
C LYS A 24 -8.09 5.56 -7.29
N THR A 25 -9.20 5.64 -8.02
CA THR A 25 -9.79 4.48 -8.71
C THR A 25 -8.82 3.89 -9.72
N SER A 26 -8.18 4.74 -10.54
CA SER A 26 -7.17 4.32 -11.52
C SER A 26 -5.98 3.62 -10.88
N LYS A 27 -5.44 4.20 -9.79
CA LYS A 27 -4.32 3.64 -9.03
C LYS A 27 -4.68 2.29 -8.41
N LEU A 28 -5.88 2.15 -7.85
CA LEU A 28 -6.35 0.88 -7.27
C LEU A 28 -6.52 -0.21 -8.32
N THR A 29 -7.15 0.12 -9.47
CA THR A 29 -7.29 -0.83 -10.58
C THR A 29 -5.92 -1.31 -11.06
N GLY A 30 -4.97 -0.40 -11.28
CA GLY A 30 -3.60 -0.76 -11.68
C GLY A 30 -2.88 -1.63 -10.63
N ALA A 31 -3.00 -1.29 -9.34
CA ALA A 31 -2.40 -2.06 -8.26
C ALA A 31 -3.00 -3.47 -8.14
N LEU A 32 -4.33 -3.60 -8.27
CA LEU A 32 -5.02 -4.88 -8.25
C LEU A 32 -4.58 -5.76 -9.42
N TYR A 33 -4.41 -5.19 -10.62
CA TYR A 33 -3.86 -5.92 -11.77
C TYR A 33 -2.46 -6.46 -11.53
N ARG A 34 -1.60 -5.67 -10.87
CA ARG A 34 -0.23 -6.07 -10.51
C ARG A 34 -0.21 -7.18 -9.48
N VAL A 35 -1.04 -7.10 -8.44
CA VAL A 35 -1.14 -8.14 -7.41
C VAL A 35 -1.69 -9.43 -8.01
N THR A 36 -2.78 -9.33 -8.79
CA THR A 36 -3.42 -10.50 -9.41
C THR A 36 -2.60 -11.11 -10.56
N ALA A 37 -1.59 -10.42 -11.09
CA ALA A 37 -0.68 -10.99 -12.08
C ALA A 37 0.16 -12.15 -11.53
N LEU A 38 0.28 -12.26 -10.20
CA LEU A 38 0.96 -13.37 -9.52
C LEU A 38 0.13 -14.66 -9.50
N TYR A 39 -1.18 -14.59 -9.79
CA TYR A 39 -2.01 -15.78 -9.95
C TYR A 39 -1.81 -16.43 -11.32
N SER A 40 -1.93 -17.76 -11.32
CA SER A 40 -2.13 -18.56 -12.54
C SER A 40 -3.40 -18.11 -13.27
N ASP A 41 -3.40 -18.18 -14.60
CA ASP A 41 -4.60 -17.90 -15.40
C ASP A 41 -5.74 -18.91 -15.17
N LYS A 42 -5.43 -20.06 -14.54
CA LYS A 42 -6.42 -21.07 -14.15
C LYS A 42 -7.16 -20.74 -12.86
N GLU A 43 -6.70 -19.75 -12.09
CA GLU A 43 -7.32 -19.37 -10.82
C GLU A 43 -8.52 -18.43 -11.11
N PRO A 44 -9.77 -18.85 -10.83
CA PRO A 44 -10.94 -18.02 -11.12
C PRO A 44 -10.91 -16.67 -10.40
N LEU A 45 -10.37 -16.62 -9.18
CA LEU A 45 -10.34 -15.41 -8.37
C LEU A 45 -9.57 -14.25 -9.02
N LYS A 46 -8.56 -14.58 -9.84
CA LYS A 46 -7.81 -13.61 -10.65
C LYS A 46 -8.74 -12.80 -11.54
N TRP A 47 -9.61 -13.51 -12.28
CA TRP A 47 -10.49 -12.91 -13.26
C TRP A 47 -11.66 -12.20 -12.59
N THR A 48 -12.23 -12.80 -11.53
CA THR A 48 -13.27 -12.16 -10.73
C THR A 48 -12.81 -10.82 -10.15
N LEU A 49 -11.62 -10.74 -9.58
CA LEU A 49 -11.08 -9.48 -9.05
C LEU A 49 -10.87 -8.43 -10.14
N ARG A 50 -10.33 -8.84 -11.29
CA ARG A 50 -10.04 -7.94 -12.41
C ARG A 50 -11.28 -7.40 -13.09
N ASP A 51 -12.29 -8.24 -13.26
CA ASP A 51 -13.58 -7.87 -13.84
C ASP A 51 -14.30 -6.84 -12.96
N ASN A 52 -14.44 -7.14 -11.66
CA ASN A 52 -15.02 -6.20 -10.71
C ASN A 52 -14.27 -4.85 -10.66
N ALA A 53 -12.93 -4.86 -10.76
CA ALA A 53 -12.14 -3.62 -10.77
C ALA A 53 -12.35 -2.79 -12.05
N ILE A 54 -12.50 -3.43 -13.23
CA ILE A 54 -12.83 -2.71 -14.47
C ILE A 54 -14.25 -2.15 -14.38
N THR A 55 -15.21 -2.94 -13.93
CA THR A 55 -16.60 -2.49 -13.77
C THR A 55 -16.65 -1.28 -12.87
N LEU A 56 -15.98 -1.31 -11.71
CA LEU A 56 -15.90 -0.18 -10.80
C LEU A 56 -15.28 1.05 -11.45
N TYR A 57 -14.19 0.87 -12.20
CA TYR A 57 -13.53 1.95 -12.92
C TYR A 57 -14.49 2.60 -13.93
N ASN A 58 -15.18 1.80 -14.75
CA ASN A 58 -16.09 2.31 -15.76
C ASN A 58 -17.29 3.04 -15.15
N GLU A 59 -17.91 2.47 -14.11
CA GLU A 59 -19.04 3.09 -13.42
C GLU A 59 -18.64 4.42 -12.77
N LEU A 60 -17.50 4.45 -12.07
CA LEU A 60 -17.01 5.69 -11.47
C LEU A 60 -16.62 6.73 -12.51
N MET A 61 -15.96 6.34 -13.60
CA MET A 61 -15.64 7.29 -14.68
C MET A 61 -16.90 7.83 -15.34
N SER A 62 -17.90 7.00 -15.58
CA SER A 62 -19.21 7.41 -16.10
C SER A 62 -19.87 8.45 -15.19
N ILE A 63 -19.92 8.17 -13.88
CA ILE A 63 -20.56 9.05 -12.89
C ILE A 63 -19.76 10.32 -12.64
N MET A 64 -18.43 10.28 -12.69
CA MET A 64 -17.57 11.44 -12.44
C MET A 64 -17.40 12.31 -13.68
N SER A 65 -17.46 11.73 -14.89
CA SER A 65 -17.51 12.47 -16.14
C SER A 65 -18.82 13.22 -16.25
N VAL A 66 -18.74 14.54 -16.42
CA VAL A 66 -19.89 15.41 -16.53
C VAL A 66 -20.61 15.10 -17.85
N SER A 67 -21.80 14.50 -17.80
CA SER A 67 -22.71 14.52 -18.94
C SER A 67 -23.44 15.89 -18.98
N PRO A 68 -23.56 16.56 -20.14
CA PRO A 68 -24.27 17.83 -20.29
C PRO A 68 -25.79 17.74 -20.05
N SER A 69 -26.34 16.52 -19.97
CA SER A 69 -27.74 16.28 -19.66
C SER A 69 -27.91 16.17 -18.15
N GLY A 70 -28.47 17.22 -17.54
CA GLY A 70 -28.70 17.38 -16.10
C GLY A 70 -29.68 16.40 -15.47
N HIS A 71 -29.52 15.10 -15.74
CA HIS A 71 -30.15 14.04 -14.94
C HIS A 71 -29.37 13.93 -13.64
N GLU A 72 -30.05 14.19 -12.53
CA GLU A 72 -29.53 13.89 -11.21
C GLU A 72 -29.10 12.43 -11.16
N LYS A 73 -27.87 12.20 -10.68
CA LYS A 73 -27.32 10.86 -10.47
C LYS A 73 -28.27 10.09 -9.57
N SER A 74 -28.68 8.89 -9.97
CA SER A 74 -29.64 8.16 -9.14
C SER A 74 -28.94 7.64 -7.87
N PRO A 75 -29.59 7.68 -6.70
CA PRO A 75 -29.06 7.06 -5.48
C PRO A 75 -28.69 5.58 -5.67
N GLN A 76 -29.40 4.88 -6.56
CA GLN A 76 -29.17 3.48 -6.89
C GLN A 76 -27.78 3.24 -7.51
N GLN A 77 -27.31 4.13 -8.38
CA GLN A 77 -25.98 4.01 -8.99
C GLN A 77 -24.85 4.10 -7.96
N PHE A 78 -25.02 4.94 -6.93
CA PHE A 78 -24.05 5.02 -5.84
C PHE A 78 -24.09 3.78 -4.95
N GLU A 79 -25.27 3.24 -4.64
CA GLU A 79 -25.42 1.99 -3.89
C GLU A 79 -24.75 0.81 -4.61
N GLU A 80 -24.90 0.72 -5.94
CA GLU A 80 -24.24 -0.28 -6.78
C GLU A 80 -22.70 -0.17 -6.72
N ILE A 81 -22.14 1.05 -6.74
CA ILE A 81 -20.70 1.26 -6.57
C ILE A 81 -20.22 0.78 -5.19
N ILE A 82 -20.92 1.17 -4.13
CA ILE A 82 -20.55 0.79 -2.75
C ILE A 82 -20.61 -0.73 -2.58
N PHE A 83 -21.63 -1.37 -3.16
CA PHE A 83 -21.74 -2.82 -3.22
C PHE A 83 -20.58 -3.46 -3.99
N LEU A 84 -20.18 -2.89 -5.12
CA LEU A 84 -19.06 -3.39 -5.93
C LEU A 84 -17.72 -3.26 -5.20
N ILE A 85 -17.46 -2.13 -4.54
CA ILE A 85 -16.26 -1.95 -3.69
C ILE A 85 -16.25 -2.99 -2.56
N SER A 86 -17.39 -3.21 -1.91
CA SER A 86 -17.53 -4.24 -0.86
C SER A 86 -17.26 -5.64 -1.41
N THR A 87 -17.72 -5.94 -2.62
CA THR A 87 -17.49 -7.21 -3.30
C THR A 87 -16.00 -7.44 -3.58
N ILE A 88 -15.29 -6.42 -4.06
CA ILE A 88 -13.84 -6.48 -4.26
C ILE A 88 -13.11 -6.74 -2.94
N ILE A 89 -13.46 -6.04 -1.85
CA ILE A 89 -12.83 -6.24 -0.54
C ILE A 89 -13.02 -7.68 -0.06
N ARG A 90 -14.23 -8.23 -0.16
CA ARG A 90 -14.52 -9.63 0.23
C ARG A 90 -13.76 -10.64 -0.61
N ALA A 91 -13.61 -10.38 -1.91
CA ALA A 91 -12.79 -11.21 -2.80
C ALA A 91 -11.29 -11.13 -2.46
N LEU A 92 -10.79 -9.96 -2.04
CA LEU A 92 -9.42 -9.79 -1.55
C LEU A 92 -9.19 -10.51 -0.21
N ASP A 93 -10.19 -10.54 0.68
CA ASP A 93 -10.12 -11.34 1.90
C ASP A 93 -10.03 -12.83 1.57
N LEU A 94 -10.86 -13.32 0.66
CA LEU A 94 -10.77 -14.72 0.17
C LEU A 94 -9.39 -15.00 -0.43
N ALA A 95 -8.88 -14.08 -1.26
CA ALA A 95 -7.56 -14.18 -1.90
C ALA A 95 -6.41 -14.26 -0.89
N SER A 96 -6.54 -13.58 0.26
CA SER A 96 -5.51 -13.56 1.30
C SER A 96 -5.35 -14.90 2.05
N LEU A 97 -6.37 -15.76 2.02
CA LEU A 97 -6.36 -17.07 2.68
C LEU A 97 -5.53 -18.11 1.93
N GLU A 98 -5.36 -17.94 0.61
CA GLU A 98 -4.70 -18.88 -0.28
C GLU A 98 -3.17 -19.00 -0.04
N GLY A 99 -2.56 -18.02 0.65
CA GLY A 99 -1.15 -18.05 1.05
C GLY A 99 -0.10 -17.91 -0.07
N PHE A 100 -0.50 -17.92 -1.36
CA PHE A 100 0.42 -17.79 -2.50
C PHE A 100 0.99 -16.38 -2.68
N ILE A 101 0.22 -15.36 -2.32
CA ILE A 101 0.61 -13.95 -2.43
C ILE A 101 0.72 -13.39 -1.01
N PRO A 102 1.77 -12.63 -0.67
CA PRO A 102 1.91 -12.05 0.66
C PRO A 102 0.69 -11.22 1.07
N GLU A 103 0.12 -11.52 2.24
CA GLU A 103 -1.07 -10.89 2.83
C GLU A 103 -1.05 -9.36 2.76
N ILE A 104 0.13 -8.76 2.95
CA ILE A 104 0.34 -7.30 2.90
C ILE A 104 -0.07 -6.66 1.57
N ASN A 105 0.02 -7.39 0.45
CA ASN A 105 -0.41 -6.88 -0.85
C ASN A 105 -1.94 -6.70 -0.88
N PHE A 106 -2.66 -7.65 -0.30
CA PHE A 106 -4.11 -7.60 -0.19
C PHE A 106 -4.54 -6.57 0.85
N ASP A 107 -3.84 -6.46 1.98
CA ASP A 107 -4.16 -5.46 3.01
C ASP A 107 -4.04 -4.02 2.50
N ILE A 108 -3.00 -3.73 1.71
CA ILE A 108 -2.83 -2.40 1.09
C ILE A 108 -3.99 -2.12 0.13
N LEU A 109 -4.38 -3.10 -0.71
CA LEU A 109 -5.50 -2.95 -1.63
C LEU A 109 -6.82 -2.75 -0.87
N LYS A 110 -7.11 -3.58 0.14
CA LYS A 110 -8.31 -3.47 0.98
C LYS A 110 -8.40 -2.09 1.62
N LYS A 111 -7.32 -1.61 2.24
CA LYS A 111 -7.26 -0.26 2.80
C LYS A 111 -7.60 0.79 1.74
N GLY A 112 -6.98 0.70 0.57
CA GLY A 112 -7.22 1.63 -0.53
C GLY A 112 -8.69 1.66 -0.98
N TYR A 113 -9.34 0.51 -1.11
CA TYR A 113 -10.77 0.40 -1.42
C TYR A 113 -11.68 0.92 -0.31
N MET A 114 -11.36 0.66 0.97
CA MET A 114 -12.09 1.23 2.11
C MET A 114 -12.02 2.76 2.13
N GLU A 115 -10.85 3.32 1.82
CA GLU A 115 -10.70 4.77 1.73
C GLU A 115 -11.44 5.36 0.53
N LEU A 116 -11.52 4.64 -0.61
CA LEU A 116 -12.33 5.04 -1.76
C LEU A 116 -13.83 5.07 -1.39
N MET A 117 -14.31 4.04 -0.70
CA MET A 117 -15.67 3.98 -0.16
C MET A 117 -15.98 5.17 0.76
N ALA A 118 -15.08 5.47 1.69
CA ALA A 118 -15.23 6.62 2.60
C ALA A 118 -15.28 7.98 1.88
N LEU A 119 -14.53 8.14 0.79
CA LEU A 119 -14.58 9.35 -0.06
C LEU A 119 -15.93 9.48 -0.77
N LEU A 120 -16.51 8.38 -1.22
CA LEU A 120 -17.81 8.36 -1.90
C LEU A 120 -18.99 8.60 -0.96
N GLU A 121 -18.91 8.12 0.28
CA GLU A 121 -19.95 8.31 1.32
C GLU A 121 -19.91 9.71 1.96
N GLY A 122 -18.99 10.59 1.55
CA GLY A 122 -18.89 11.95 2.07
C GLY A 122 -18.25 12.07 3.46
N GLY A 123 -17.33 11.15 3.79
CA GLY A 123 -16.59 11.13 5.06
C GLY A 123 -15.95 12.48 5.41
N LYS A 124 -16.48 13.10 6.48
CA LYS A 124 -16.06 14.37 7.09
C LYS A 124 -14.55 14.42 7.38
N ASN A 125 -13.87 15.41 6.81
CA ASN A 125 -12.80 16.27 7.34
C ASN A 125 -11.58 15.72 8.13
N ASP A 126 -11.43 14.45 8.48
CA ASP A 126 -10.25 14.00 9.26
C ASP A 126 -9.20 13.19 8.46
N PHE A 127 -9.43 12.91 7.18
CA PHE A 127 -8.62 11.93 6.45
C PHE A 127 -7.48 12.50 5.58
N ILE A 128 -7.42 13.81 5.36
CA ILE A 128 -6.43 14.43 4.45
C ILE A 128 -5.03 14.54 5.09
N SER A 129 -4.93 14.48 6.43
CA SER A 129 -3.66 14.70 7.13
C SER A 129 -2.65 13.55 7.02
N GLU A 130 -3.07 12.32 6.72
CA GLU A 130 -2.15 11.18 6.54
C GLU A 130 -1.76 10.93 5.07
N GLN A 131 -2.46 11.51 4.09
CA GLN A 131 -2.21 11.23 2.67
C GLN A 131 -0.97 11.93 2.11
N LYS A 132 -0.42 12.96 2.78
CA LYS A 132 0.85 13.56 2.36
C LYS A 132 2.07 12.66 2.65
N LEU A 133 1.91 11.58 3.42
CA LEU A 133 3.03 10.71 3.80
C LEU A 133 3.12 9.40 3.01
N LEU A 134 2.11 9.05 2.21
CA LEU A 134 2.02 7.71 1.57
C LEU A 134 1.88 7.73 0.05
N LEU A 135 1.78 8.92 -0.56
CA LEU A 135 1.73 9.18 -2.00
C LEU A 135 2.57 10.47 -2.20
N GLU A 136 3.81 10.53 -2.69
CA GLU A 136 4.68 9.63 -3.44
C GLU A 136 6.16 9.92 -3.02
N PRO A 137 7.18 9.30 -3.63
CA PRO A 137 7.59 9.72 -4.96
C PRO A 137 7.31 8.60 -5.95
N GLU A 138 7.06 9.01 -7.17
CA GLU A 138 6.88 8.18 -8.35
C GLU A 138 7.58 6.82 -8.18
N LEU A 139 6.87 5.74 -8.47
CA LEU A 139 7.50 4.46 -8.82
C LEU A 139 8.23 4.62 -10.17
N GLU A 140 9.17 5.56 -10.24
CA GLU A 140 10.29 5.48 -11.15
C GLU A 140 11.14 4.29 -10.68
N PHE A 141 10.90 3.13 -11.29
CA PHE A 141 12.01 2.25 -11.62
C PHE A 141 12.85 2.99 -12.67
N GLY A 142 13.62 3.98 -12.20
CA GLY A 142 14.66 4.62 -12.95
C GLY A 142 15.74 3.60 -13.26
N ARG A 143 16.00 3.43 -14.55
CA ARG A 143 17.33 3.12 -15.08
C ARG A 143 18.40 3.80 -14.21
N ASP A 144 19.40 3.00 -13.85
CA ASP A 144 20.78 3.36 -13.50
C ASP A 144 21.10 4.84 -13.18
N GLY A 145 21.59 5.11 -11.96
CA GLY A 145 22.38 6.32 -11.68
C GLY A 145 22.38 6.84 -10.23
N GLU A 146 23.51 6.67 -9.56
CA GLU A 146 24.21 7.60 -8.62
C GLU A 146 23.42 8.45 -7.59
N VAL A 147 23.51 8.21 -6.26
CA VAL A 147 24.53 8.62 -5.25
C VAL A 147 24.25 9.96 -4.51
N SER A 148 24.07 9.84 -3.17
CA SER A 148 24.31 10.84 -2.07
C SER A 148 23.43 12.12 -2.00
N LYS A 149 23.09 12.74 -0.86
CA LYS A 149 23.67 12.78 0.51
C LYS A 149 22.65 13.31 1.56
N LYS A 150 22.97 13.02 2.83
CA LYS A 150 22.41 13.34 4.17
C LYS A 150 21.95 14.81 4.40
N THR A 151 21.08 15.17 5.37
CA THR A 151 21.23 15.19 6.87
C THR A 151 19.84 15.48 7.55
N GLY A 152 19.39 14.88 8.67
CA GLY A 152 19.73 15.14 10.11
C GLY A 152 19.08 16.43 10.67
N GLY A 153 18.30 16.52 11.77
CA GLY A 153 17.93 15.59 12.86
C GLY A 153 16.82 16.14 13.82
N GLU A 154 16.43 15.29 14.80
CA GLU A 154 15.94 15.49 16.20
C GLU A 154 15.16 16.77 16.63
N ALA A 155 14.19 16.80 17.57
CA ALA A 155 13.54 15.86 18.49
C ALA A 155 12.31 16.57 19.13
N GLY A 156 11.35 15.81 19.70
CA GLY A 156 10.30 16.40 20.55
C GLY A 156 9.24 15.42 21.04
N LYS A 157 9.38 14.95 22.29
CA LYS A 157 8.41 14.09 23.02
C LYS A 157 7.10 14.85 23.34
N LYS A 158 5.95 14.18 23.24
CA LYS A 158 4.95 14.10 24.35
C LYS A 158 3.88 13.02 24.09
N ALA A 159 3.43 12.44 25.20
CA ALA A 159 2.56 11.28 25.32
C ALA A 159 1.07 11.59 25.09
N LYS A 160 0.31 10.56 24.65
CA LYS A 160 -1.05 10.17 25.10
C LYS A 160 -1.54 8.99 24.22
N THR A 161 -1.54 7.77 24.78
CA THR A 161 -2.73 7.01 25.23
C THR A 161 -3.74 6.62 24.13
N GLY A 162 -3.82 5.32 23.85
CA GLY A 162 -5.07 4.62 23.52
C GLY A 162 -5.41 4.40 22.04
N ALA A 163 -4.71 3.47 21.35
CA ALA A 163 -5.20 2.66 20.20
C ALA A 163 -3.99 1.95 19.55
N GLY A 164 -3.66 0.71 19.94
CA GLY A 164 -2.35 0.14 19.54
C GLY A 164 -2.19 -1.37 19.67
N ALA A 165 -3.24 -2.16 19.40
CA ALA A 165 -3.13 -3.62 19.46
C ALA A 165 -2.57 -4.23 18.16
N GLY A 166 -2.99 -3.77 16.98
CA GLY A 166 -2.59 -4.38 15.69
C GLY A 166 -1.18 -4.01 15.18
N LYS A 167 -0.71 -2.79 15.47
CA LYS A 167 0.65 -2.35 15.07
C LYS A 167 1.74 -3.01 15.92
N LYS A 168 1.47 -3.25 17.22
CA LYS A 168 2.38 -3.93 18.14
C LYS A 168 2.62 -5.39 17.77
N SER A 169 1.59 -6.13 17.35
CA SER A 169 1.72 -7.55 17.05
C SER A 169 2.54 -7.80 15.78
N GLN A 170 2.39 -6.96 14.75
CA GLN A 170 3.18 -7.05 13.53
C GLN A 170 4.64 -6.59 13.75
N ASP A 171 4.84 -5.49 14.49
CA ASP A 171 6.19 -5.07 14.90
C ASP A 171 6.87 -6.15 15.73
N TYR A 172 6.13 -6.82 16.63
CA TYR A 172 6.68 -7.93 17.43
C TYR A 172 7.13 -9.10 16.56
N ARG A 173 6.32 -9.54 15.58
CA ARG A 173 6.70 -10.62 14.64
C ARG A 173 7.89 -10.24 13.76
N VAL A 174 7.95 -9.00 13.28
CA VAL A 174 9.09 -8.49 12.50
C VAL A 174 10.34 -8.45 13.36
N ASN A 175 10.23 -8.00 14.61
CA ASN A 175 11.35 -7.89 15.52
C ASN A 175 11.86 -9.27 15.99
N GLU A 176 10.95 -10.23 16.21
CA GLU A 176 11.30 -11.62 16.52
C GLU A 176 12.05 -12.28 15.36
N ARG A 177 11.61 -12.05 14.11
CA ARG A 177 12.29 -12.56 12.91
C ARG A 177 13.69 -11.94 12.74
N LYS A 178 13.81 -10.62 12.94
CA LYS A 178 15.11 -9.93 12.94
C LYS A 178 16.02 -10.47 14.04
N ALA A 179 15.51 -10.71 15.23
CA ALA A 179 16.26 -11.27 16.36
C ALA A 179 16.77 -12.69 16.07
N LYS A 180 15.96 -13.55 15.43
CA LYS A 180 16.39 -14.91 15.02
C LYS A 180 17.50 -14.86 13.97
N ILE A 181 17.40 -13.97 12.98
CA ILE A 181 18.46 -13.76 11.99
C ILE A 181 19.74 -13.26 12.67
N MET A 182 19.61 -12.35 13.64
CA MET A 182 20.72 -11.83 14.43
C MET A 182 21.42 -12.92 15.26
N ASP A 183 20.65 -13.74 15.97
CA ASP A 183 21.18 -14.86 16.77
C ASP A 183 21.89 -15.90 15.88
N PHE A 184 21.29 -16.20 14.72
CA PHE A 184 21.89 -17.07 13.73
C PHE A 184 23.24 -16.55 13.22
N LEU A 185 23.35 -15.26 12.88
CA LEU A 185 24.59 -14.65 12.41
C LEU A 185 25.66 -14.53 13.50
N ARG A 186 25.26 -14.46 14.77
CA ARG A 186 26.20 -14.54 15.91
C ARG A 186 26.80 -15.94 16.05
N LYS A 187 25.99 -16.99 15.86
CA LYS A 187 26.41 -18.39 16.03
C LYS A 187 27.19 -18.94 14.84
N ASN A 188 26.78 -18.58 13.62
CA ASN A 188 27.28 -19.20 12.38
C ASN A 188 28.22 -18.29 11.56
N GLY A 189 28.61 -17.15 12.12
CA GLY A 189 29.51 -16.20 11.48
C GLY A 189 28.90 -15.48 10.28
N ARG A 190 29.77 -14.93 9.42
CA ARG A 190 29.31 -14.12 8.28
C ARG A 190 28.67 -15.00 7.22
N LYS A 191 27.46 -14.66 6.77
CA LYS A 191 26.70 -15.44 5.78
C LYS A 191 26.16 -14.58 4.65
N THR A 192 26.01 -15.20 3.48
CA THR A 192 25.38 -14.57 2.31
C THR A 192 23.86 -14.60 2.42
N ILE A 193 23.18 -13.75 1.65
CA ILE A 193 21.71 -13.69 1.62
C ILE A 193 21.11 -15.05 1.26
N LYS A 194 21.73 -15.78 0.32
CA LYS A 194 21.28 -17.10 -0.14
C LYS A 194 21.37 -18.15 0.97
N GLU A 195 22.49 -18.19 1.71
CA GLU A 195 22.65 -19.11 2.85
C GLU A 195 21.65 -18.81 3.97
N ILE A 196 21.36 -17.53 4.22
CA ILE A 196 20.35 -17.14 5.21
C ILE A 196 18.96 -17.55 4.71
N SER A 197 18.64 -17.30 3.44
CA SER A 197 17.34 -17.66 2.85
C SER A 197 17.06 -19.16 2.84
N SER A 198 18.08 -20.00 2.72
CA SER A 198 17.91 -21.46 2.78
C SER A 198 17.57 -21.98 4.18
N ILE A 199 17.78 -21.20 5.23
CA ILE A 199 17.58 -21.61 6.64
C ILE A 199 16.30 -21.03 7.21
N PHE A 200 15.88 -19.87 6.70
CA PHE A 200 14.64 -19.20 7.11
C PHE A 200 13.52 -19.49 6.09
N GLU A 201 12.92 -20.67 6.18
CA GLU A 201 11.77 -21.07 5.36
C GLU A 201 10.57 -20.11 5.57
N GLY A 202 9.92 -19.72 4.48
CA GLY A 202 8.77 -18.80 4.49
C GLY A 202 9.12 -17.30 4.50
N ILE A 203 10.39 -16.92 4.29
CA ILE A 203 10.80 -15.52 4.14
C ILE A 203 11.48 -15.32 2.78
N SER A 204 11.03 -14.36 1.98
CA SER A 204 11.66 -14.05 0.68
C SER A 204 13.04 -13.42 0.86
N GLU A 205 13.95 -13.67 -0.09
CA GLU A 205 15.29 -13.06 -0.11
C GLU A 205 15.24 -11.54 0.00
N LYS A 206 14.25 -10.90 -0.62
CA LYS A 206 14.03 -9.43 -0.55
C LYS A 206 13.68 -8.97 0.87
N THR A 207 12.95 -9.78 1.62
CA THR A 207 12.60 -9.49 3.02
C THR A 207 13.81 -9.64 3.93
N ILE A 208 14.61 -10.69 3.72
CA ILE A 208 15.89 -10.89 4.43
C ILE A 208 16.84 -9.73 4.10
N GLN A 209 16.96 -9.36 2.83
CA GLN A 209 17.77 -8.23 2.39
C GLN A 209 17.34 -6.93 3.10
N ARG A 210 16.04 -6.64 3.19
CA ARG A 210 15.53 -5.48 3.94
C ARG A 210 15.90 -5.55 5.42
N TYR A 211 15.70 -6.70 6.06
CA TYR A 211 16.04 -6.88 7.48
C TYR A 211 17.53 -6.71 7.76
N LEU A 212 18.38 -7.30 6.93
CA LEU A 212 19.84 -7.15 7.03
C LEU A 212 20.26 -5.70 6.82
N LEU A 213 19.65 -4.99 5.86
CA LEU A 213 19.91 -3.56 5.66
C LEU A 213 19.47 -2.71 6.85
N ASP A 214 18.29 -3.00 7.43
CA ASP A 214 17.81 -2.31 8.63
C ASP A 214 18.76 -2.53 9.81
N LEU A 215 19.24 -3.76 10.00
CA LEU A 215 20.19 -4.11 11.06
C LEU A 215 21.58 -3.49 10.85
N VAL A 216 22.03 -3.37 9.60
CA VAL A 216 23.27 -2.64 9.26
C VAL A 216 23.11 -1.15 9.50
N LYS A 217 21.97 -0.56 9.12
CA LYS A 217 21.65 0.86 9.40
C LYS A 217 21.57 1.15 10.90
N ALA A 218 21.06 0.20 11.69
CA ALA A 218 21.02 0.26 13.15
C ALA A 218 22.41 0.03 13.79
N GLY A 219 23.44 -0.30 13.02
CA GLY A 219 24.79 -0.58 13.53
C GLY A 219 24.93 -1.93 14.22
N GLU A 220 23.94 -2.82 14.11
CA GLU A 220 23.95 -4.12 14.76
C GLU A 220 24.65 -5.22 13.95
N LEU A 221 24.76 -5.03 12.63
CA LEU A 221 25.47 -5.90 11.70
C LEU A 221 26.47 -5.11 10.84
N THR A 222 27.52 -5.80 10.42
CA THR A 222 28.44 -5.31 9.38
C THR A 222 28.19 -6.06 8.08
N ALA A 223 28.17 -5.33 6.97
CA ALA A 223 28.12 -5.89 5.62
C ALA A 223 29.52 -5.85 4.99
N LYS A 224 29.99 -6.97 4.43
CA LYS A 224 31.30 -7.06 3.75
C LYS A 224 31.14 -7.73 2.38
N GLY A 225 31.70 -7.12 1.34
CA GLY A 225 31.60 -7.60 -0.05
C GLY A 225 30.61 -6.82 -0.91
N GLU A 226 30.64 -7.10 -2.21
CA GLU A 226 29.91 -6.36 -3.24
C GLU A 226 28.69 -7.12 -3.75
N LYS A 227 27.62 -6.37 -4.03
CA LYS A 227 26.38 -6.82 -4.69
C LYS A 227 25.93 -8.22 -4.23
N ARG A 228 26.13 -9.26 -5.05
CA ARG A 228 25.64 -10.63 -4.83
C ARG A 228 26.49 -11.47 -3.88
N TRP A 229 27.72 -11.05 -3.58
CA TRP A 229 28.63 -11.74 -2.66
C TRP A 229 28.75 -11.01 -1.31
N ARG A 230 27.81 -10.10 -1.04
CA ARG A 230 27.76 -9.40 0.24
C ARG A 230 27.39 -10.39 1.35
N THR A 231 28.29 -10.51 2.31
CA THR A 231 28.11 -11.28 3.53
C THR A 231 27.78 -10.35 4.70
N TYR A 232 26.92 -10.83 5.58
CA TYR A 232 26.49 -10.11 6.77
C TYR A 232 26.93 -10.89 7.98
N GLY A 233 27.50 -10.20 8.96
CA GLY A 233 27.84 -10.77 10.25
C GLY A 233 28.02 -9.65 11.25
N ARG A 234 28.05 -10.00 12.52
CA ARG A 234 28.37 -9.03 13.56
C ARG A 234 29.89 -8.79 13.60
#